data_AF-A0A1M4Z0A6-F1
#
_entry.id   AF-A0A1M4Z0A6-F1
#
_cell.length_a   1.000
_cell.length_b   1.000
_cell.length_c   1.000
_cell.angle_alpha   90.00
_cell.angle_beta   90.00
_cell.angle_gamma   90.00
#
_symmetry.space_group_name_H-M   'P 1'
#
loop_
_entity.id
_entity.type
_entity.pdbx_description
1 polymer ?
#
loop_
_entity_poly.entity_id
_entity_poly.type
_entity_poly.pdbx_seq_one_letter_code
_entity_poly.pdbx_strand_id
1 'polypeptide(L)'
;MSRCTYLLPLLLAISPVALAQSTPPDRGDRIEQRLDQKGDRIEQRLDNKGDRIDARLDQRATHAEANGHPERATRLDAKGDRINQRLDQKGARIDARLDQRGARLNRRWDRRH
;
A
#
# COMPACT_ATOMS: atom_id res chain seq x y z
N MET A 1 41.04 28.69 -64.33
CA MET A 1 41.48 27.37 -63.80
C MET A 1 41.09 27.36 -62.32
N SER A 2 39.92 26.87 -61.98
CA SER A 2 39.62 25.45 -61.74
C SER A 2 39.75 25.10 -60.25
N ARG A 3 38.59 25.05 -59.59
CA ARG A 3 38.11 23.99 -58.67
C ARG A 3 38.91 23.74 -57.38
N CYS A 4 38.25 23.89 -56.24
CA CYS A 4 37.71 22.76 -55.47
C CYS A 4 37.32 23.21 -54.05
N THR A 5 36.09 23.71 -53.93
CA THR A 5 35.29 23.61 -52.72
C THR A 5 34.96 22.14 -52.49
N TYR A 6 35.60 21.44 -51.55
CA TYR A 6 35.11 20.14 -51.07
C TYR A 6 35.46 19.90 -49.59
N LEU A 7 34.40 19.84 -48.79
CA LEU A 7 34.11 18.75 -47.85
C LEU A 7 35.14 18.49 -46.74
N LEU A 8 35.07 19.27 -45.67
CA LEU A 8 35.39 18.79 -44.33
C LEU A 8 34.21 17.93 -43.84
N PRO A 9 34.38 16.62 -43.58
CA PRO A 9 33.28 15.79 -43.14
C PRO A 9 32.94 16.14 -41.69
N LEU A 10 31.68 16.53 -41.52
CA LEU A 10 30.94 16.60 -40.27
C LEU A 10 31.08 15.26 -39.52
N LEU A 11 32.06 15.16 -38.62
CA LEU A 11 32.22 14.05 -37.70
C LEU A 11 31.11 14.15 -36.66
N LEU A 12 29.96 13.57 -37.01
CA LEU A 12 28.84 13.29 -36.13
C LEU A 12 29.37 12.58 -34.88
N ALA A 13 29.49 13.33 -33.79
CA ALA A 13 29.78 12.80 -32.47
C ALA A 13 28.65 11.83 -32.11
N ILE A 14 28.95 10.54 -32.21
CA ILE A 14 28.11 9.46 -31.71
C ILE A 14 28.06 9.66 -30.20
N SER A 15 27.04 10.39 -29.75
CA SER A 15 26.73 10.52 -28.34
C SER A 15 26.45 9.11 -27.83
N PRO A 16 27.13 8.62 -26.78
CA PRO A 16 26.77 7.36 -26.19
C PRO A 16 25.37 7.56 -25.58
N VAL A 17 24.35 7.05 -26.26
CA VAL A 17 23.05 6.82 -25.63
C VAL A 17 23.33 5.81 -24.52
N ALA A 18 23.51 6.32 -23.31
CA ALA A 18 23.56 5.52 -22.11
C ALA A 18 22.20 4.84 -21.98
N LEU A 19 22.10 3.62 -22.52
CA LEU A 19 21.04 2.69 -22.21
C LEU A 19 21.07 2.51 -20.70
N ALA A 20 20.16 3.19 -20.00
CA ALA A 20 19.86 2.92 -18.60
C ALA A 20 19.35 1.48 -18.53
N GLN A 21 20.28 0.55 -18.31
CA GLN A 21 19.95 -0.85 -18.08
C GLN A 21 19.17 -0.89 -16.77
N SER A 22 17.87 -1.15 -16.84
CA SER A 22 17.04 -1.41 -15.67
C SER A 22 17.54 -2.71 -15.05
N THR A 23 18.38 -2.60 -14.02
CA THR A 23 18.77 -3.74 -13.19
C THR A 23 17.49 -4.34 -12.61
N PRO A 24 17.18 -5.62 -12.87
CA PRO A 24 15.99 -6.25 -12.30
C PRO A 24 16.06 -6.14 -10.76
N PRO A 25 14.94 -5.81 -10.10
CA PRO A 25 14.91 -5.59 -8.66
C PRO A 25 15.48 -6.81 -7.96
N ASP A 26 16.35 -6.56 -6.99
CA ASP A 26 17.03 -7.63 -6.27
C ASP A 26 15.99 -8.47 -5.51
N ARG A 27 16.38 -9.67 -5.11
CA ARG A 27 15.55 -10.56 -4.32
C ARG A 27 15.06 -9.89 -3.03
N GLY A 28 15.84 -8.97 -2.46
CA GLY A 28 15.42 -8.10 -1.35
C GLY A 28 14.19 -7.27 -1.71
N ASP A 29 14.31 -6.41 -2.71
CA ASP A 29 13.25 -5.52 -3.21
C ASP A 29 11.96 -6.28 -3.55
N ARG A 30 12.09 -7.46 -4.19
CA ARG A 30 10.91 -8.27 -4.56
C ARG A 30 10.19 -8.83 -3.32
N ILE A 31 10.90 -9.10 -2.24
CA ILE A 31 10.29 -9.58 -1.00
C ILE A 31 9.60 -8.43 -0.26
N GLU A 32 10.20 -7.23 -0.24
CA GLU A 32 9.60 -6.02 0.34
C GLU A 32 8.29 -5.67 -0.37
N GLN A 33 8.30 -5.56 -1.70
CA GLN A 33 7.10 -5.31 -2.49
C GLN A 33 5.97 -6.32 -2.21
N ARG A 34 6.31 -7.59 -1.93
CA ARG A 34 5.31 -8.62 -1.59
C ARG A 34 4.77 -8.47 -0.17
N LEU A 35 5.53 -7.89 0.75
CA LEU A 35 5.05 -7.59 2.10
C LEU A 35 4.14 -6.37 2.07
N ASP A 36 4.50 -5.34 1.31
CA ASP A 36 3.69 -4.11 1.15
C ASP A 36 2.34 -4.44 0.52
N GLN A 37 2.33 -5.11 -0.63
CA GLN A 37 1.09 -5.56 -1.30
C GLN A 37 0.22 -6.46 -0.39
N LYS A 38 0.85 -7.17 0.53
CA LYS A 38 0.13 -7.98 1.52
C LYS A 38 -0.46 -7.11 2.62
N GLY A 39 0.26 -6.09 3.08
CA GLY A 39 -0.23 -5.05 3.99
C GLY A 39 -1.48 -4.39 3.42
N ASP A 40 -1.38 -3.81 2.23
CA ASP A 40 -2.46 -3.10 1.55
C ASP A 40 -3.73 -3.97 1.43
N ARG A 41 -3.55 -5.24 1.04
CA ARG A 41 -4.67 -6.18 0.90
C ARG A 41 -5.35 -6.46 2.25
N ILE A 42 -4.59 -6.49 3.33
CA ILE A 42 -5.14 -6.73 4.66
C ILE A 42 -5.87 -5.47 5.16
N GLU A 43 -5.27 -4.30 4.99
CA GLU A 43 -5.87 -3.00 5.32
C GLU A 43 -7.22 -2.84 4.60
N GLN A 44 -7.22 -2.94 3.26
CA GLN A 44 -8.43 -2.85 2.45
C GLN A 44 -9.50 -3.86 2.90
N ARG A 45 -9.11 -5.06 3.34
CA ARG A 45 -10.07 -6.06 3.83
C ARG A 45 -10.64 -5.69 5.21
N LEU A 46 -9.85 -5.07 6.07
CA LEU A 46 -10.31 -4.60 7.38
C LEU A 46 -11.26 -3.41 7.23
N ASP A 47 -10.94 -2.46 6.35
CA ASP A 47 -11.79 -1.29 6.07
C ASP A 47 -13.14 -1.70 5.51
N ASN A 48 -13.15 -2.49 4.43
CA ASN A 48 -14.38 -3.03 3.85
C ASN A 48 -15.22 -3.84 4.84
N LYS A 49 -14.57 -4.43 5.84
CA LYS A 49 -15.25 -5.15 6.92
C LYS A 49 -15.84 -4.17 7.94
N GLY A 50 -15.12 -3.12 8.30
CA GLY A 50 -15.59 -2.01 9.14
C GLY A 50 -16.84 -1.38 8.53
N ASP A 51 -16.73 -0.90 7.29
CA ASP A 51 -17.83 -0.25 6.56
C ASP A 51 -19.11 -1.11 6.54
N ARG A 52 -18.96 -2.41 6.29
CA ARG A 52 -20.10 -3.33 6.27
C ARG A 52 -20.75 -3.50 7.64
N ILE A 53 -19.95 -3.46 8.71
CA ILE A 53 -20.46 -3.55 10.07
C ILE A 53 -21.18 -2.27 10.44
N ASP A 54 -20.58 -1.12 10.15
CA ASP A 54 -21.14 0.20 10.45
C ASP A 54 -22.46 0.40 9.73
N ALA A 55 -22.50 0.18 8.41
CA ALA A 55 -23.74 0.28 7.64
C ALA A 55 -24.88 -0.61 8.20
N ARG A 56 -24.54 -1.80 8.73
CA ARG A 56 -25.54 -2.68 9.35
C ARG A 56 -25.98 -2.23 10.73
N LEU A 57 -25.10 -1.59 11.50
CA LEU A 57 -25.42 -1.07 12.82
C LEU A 57 -26.24 0.20 12.71
N ASP A 58 -25.88 1.11 11.80
CA ASP A 58 -26.60 2.33 11.50
C ASP A 58 -28.04 2.03 11.07
N GLN A 59 -28.22 1.10 10.11
CA GLN A 59 -29.57 0.68 9.70
C GLN A 59 -30.41 0.14 10.87
N ARG A 60 -29.77 -0.57 11.81
CA ARG A 60 -30.47 -1.10 12.99
C ARG A 60 -30.75 -0.01 14.01
N ALA A 61 -29.88 0.98 14.15
CA ALA A 61 -30.04 2.13 15.02
C ALA A 61 -31.20 2.98 14.52
N THR A 62 -31.19 3.38 13.24
CA THR A 62 -32.31 4.10 12.59
C THR A 62 -33.63 3.35 12.72
N HIS A 63 -33.63 2.02 12.52
CA HIS A 63 -34.84 1.23 12.70
C HIS A 63 -35.30 1.20 14.17
N ALA A 64 -34.38 1.18 15.14
CA ALA A 64 -34.73 1.26 16.55
C ALA A 64 -35.33 2.64 16.90
N GLU A 65 -34.76 3.73 16.40
CA GLU A 65 -35.30 5.08 16.59
C GLU A 65 -36.71 5.22 16.00
N ALA A 66 -36.91 4.76 14.76
CA ALA A 66 -38.21 4.81 14.09
C ALA A 66 -39.31 4.05 14.84
N ASN A 67 -38.94 3.03 15.62
CA ASN A 67 -39.87 2.27 16.47
C ASN A 67 -39.98 2.82 17.91
N GLY A 68 -39.42 4.00 18.20
CA GLY A 68 -39.49 4.62 19.52
C GLY A 68 -38.54 3.98 20.55
N HIS A 69 -37.42 3.38 20.11
CA HIS A 69 -36.41 2.77 20.97
C HIS A 69 -35.06 3.51 20.91
N PRO A 70 -34.98 4.79 21.34
CA PRO A 70 -33.76 5.59 21.25
C PRO A 70 -32.59 5.00 22.06
N GLU A 71 -32.84 4.46 23.26
CA GLU A 71 -31.78 3.84 24.08
C GLU A 71 -31.13 2.63 23.39
N ARG A 72 -31.92 1.90 22.58
CA ARG A 72 -31.43 0.76 21.81
C ARG A 72 -30.56 1.25 20.65
N ALA A 73 -30.92 2.35 20.02
CA ALA A 73 -30.11 2.99 18.98
C ALA A 73 -28.75 3.43 19.54
N THR A 74 -28.73 4.18 20.64
CA THR A 74 -27.48 4.60 21.32
C THR A 74 -26.59 3.41 21.68
N ARG A 75 -27.19 2.28 22.12
CA ARG A 75 -26.43 1.06 22.43
C ARG A 75 -25.82 0.41 21.19
N LEU A 76 -26.48 0.52 20.03
CA LEU A 76 -25.98 0.02 18.76
C LEU A 76 -24.82 0.89 18.26
N ASP A 77 -24.92 2.22 18.40
CA ASP A 77 -23.84 3.15 18.03
C ASP A 77 -22.58 2.88 18.88
N ALA A 78 -22.75 2.85 20.21
CA ALA A 78 -21.65 2.50 21.12
C ALA A 78 -21.10 1.07 20.89
N LYS A 79 -21.86 0.20 20.25
CA LYS A 79 -21.37 -1.11 19.82
C LYS A 79 -20.54 -0.99 18.54
N GLY A 80 -20.92 -0.12 17.60
CA GLY A 80 -20.14 0.23 16.41
C GLY A 80 -18.76 0.75 16.79
N ASP A 81 -18.70 1.77 17.65
CA ASP A 81 -17.44 2.36 18.13
C ASP A 81 -16.48 1.30 18.72
N ARG A 82 -17.01 0.39 19.55
CA ARG A 82 -16.22 -0.68 20.16
C ARG A 82 -15.72 -1.69 19.12
N ILE A 83 -16.46 -1.91 18.04
CA ILE A 83 -16.03 -2.80 16.97
C ILE A 83 -14.95 -2.11 16.13
N ASN A 84 -15.12 -0.84 15.79
CA ASN A 84 -14.13 -0.05 15.05
C ASN A 84 -12.81 0.02 15.80
N GLN A 85 -12.84 0.37 17.09
CA GLN A 85 -11.64 0.35 17.92
C GLN A 85 -10.92 -1.01 17.94
N ARG A 86 -11.69 -2.12 17.90
CA ARG A 86 -11.11 -3.47 17.83
C ARG A 86 -10.51 -3.79 16.45
N LEU A 87 -11.10 -3.27 15.37
CA LEU A 87 -10.57 -3.42 14.02
C LEU A 87 -9.29 -2.61 13.86
N ASP A 88 -9.24 -1.38 14.36
CA ASP A 88 -8.03 -0.53 14.35
C ASP A 88 -6.88 -1.18 15.11
N GLN A 89 -7.14 -1.63 16.35
CA GLN A 89 -6.14 -2.36 17.14
C GLN A 89 -5.66 -3.63 16.43
N LYS A 90 -6.53 -4.26 15.64
CA LYS A 90 -6.16 -5.44 14.87
C LYS A 90 -5.30 -5.06 13.66
N GLY A 91 -5.61 -3.97 12.96
CA GLY A 91 -4.79 -3.40 11.89
C GLY A 91 -3.39 -3.11 12.38
N ALA A 92 -3.27 -2.28 13.42
CA ALA A 92 -1.98 -1.91 14.01
C ALA A 92 -1.13 -3.12 14.45
N ARG A 93 -1.75 -4.18 14.98
CA ARG A 93 -1.04 -5.43 15.33
C ARG A 93 -0.52 -6.19 14.11
N ILE A 94 -1.21 -6.11 12.99
CA ILE A 94 -0.79 -6.74 11.74
C ILE A 94 0.35 -5.94 11.14
N ASP A 95 0.24 -4.62 11.11
CA ASP A 95 1.28 -3.72 10.58
C ASP A 95 2.59 -3.92 11.33
N ALA A 96 2.54 -3.86 12.67
CA ALA A 96 3.71 -4.12 13.50
C ALA A 96 4.36 -5.49 13.23
N ARG A 97 3.56 -6.51 12.89
CA ARG A 97 4.09 -7.85 12.53
C ARG A 97 4.71 -7.86 11.13
N LEU A 98 4.16 -7.11 10.18
CA LEU A 98 4.72 -6.98 8.85
C LEU A 98 6.03 -6.19 8.90
N ASP A 99 6.09 -5.11 9.66
CA ASP A 99 7.30 -4.31 9.87
C ASP A 99 8.43 -5.15 10.50
N GLN A 100 8.12 -5.88 11.59
CA GLN A 100 9.09 -6.77 12.22
C GLN A 100 9.62 -7.84 11.25
N ARG A 101 8.73 -8.33 10.37
CA ARG A 101 9.12 -9.30 9.34
C ARG A 101 10.01 -8.67 8.28
N GLY A 102 9.67 -7.47 7.80
CA GLY A 102 10.49 -6.67 6.88
C GLY A 102 11.88 -6.42 7.47
N ALA A 103 11.95 -5.87 8.68
CA ALA A 103 13.21 -5.60 9.38
C ALA A 103 14.07 -6.86 9.62
N ARG A 104 13.45 -8.03 9.83
CA ARG A 104 14.20 -9.30 9.94
C ARG A 104 14.76 -9.74 8.59
N LEU A 105 14.04 -9.51 7.50
CA LEU A 105 14.48 -9.84 6.15
C LEU A 105 15.61 -8.91 5.72
N ASN A 106 15.49 -7.60 5.96
CA ASN A 106 16.52 -6.62 5.66
C ASN A 106 17.85 -6.98 6.35
N ARG A 107 17.82 -7.22 7.67
CA ARG A 107 19.01 -7.69 8.42
C ARG A 107 19.60 -9.03 7.95
N ARG A 108 18.82 -9.88 7.27
CA ARG A 108 19.32 -11.12 6.67
C ARG A 108 19.96 -10.85 5.31
N TRP A 109 19.44 -9.86 4.60
CA TRP A 109 19.95 -9.38 3.33
C TRP A 109 21.31 -8.71 3.51
N ASP A 110 21.41 -7.74 4.43
CA ASP A 110 22.64 -7.00 4.78
C ASP A 110 23.79 -7.89 5.28
N ARG A 111 23.48 -9.09 5.78
CA ARG A 111 24.50 -10.06 6.22
C ARG A 111 25.04 -10.91 5.09
N ARG A 112 24.40 -10.91 3.93
CA ARG A 112 24.75 -11.75 2.77
C ARG A 112 25.42 -10.96 1.65
N HIS A 113 25.26 -9.64 1.63
CA HIS A 113 25.82 -8.71 0.64
C HIS A 113 26.33 -7.48 1.40
#